data_AF-A0A6H3FCK0-F1
#
_entry.id   AF-A0A6H3FCK0-F1
#
_cell.length_a   1.000
_cell.length_b   1.000
_cell.length_c   1.000
_cell.angle_alpha   90.00
_cell.angle_beta   90.00
_cell.angle_gamma   90.00
#
_symmetry.space_group_name_H-M   'P 1'
#
loop_
_entity.id
_entity.type
_entity.pdbx_description
1 polymer ?
#
loop_
_entity_poly.entity_id
_entity_poly.type
_entity_poly.pdbx_seq_one_letter_code
_entity_poly.pdbx_strand_id
1 'polypeptide(L)'
;MSFACYSRALEALRAACAADTNLPAPQARLLCDGLEVLSADSLGFTAVLDAQNPFYLEFIRYLEQGCLLEEDGLALLECLVIFFRLRQTQEPERPPTAAELRLQDYFEHSGLWDPADGTMVSQWYWRRIPEMTLDAETH
;
A
#
# COMPACT_ATOMS: atom_id res chain seq x y z
N MET A 1 -11.63 -6.15 10.97
CA MET A 1 -11.26 -4.71 11.00
C MET A 1 -11.40 -4.19 9.60
N SER A 2 -12.05 -3.06 9.35
CA SER A 2 -12.32 -2.61 7.98
C SER A 2 -11.88 -1.18 7.75
N PHE A 3 -11.29 -0.91 6.58
CA PHE A 3 -11.05 0.45 6.11
C PHE A 3 -12.32 1.28 5.98
N ALA A 4 -13.51 0.65 5.90
CA ALA A 4 -14.79 1.34 5.89
C ALA A 4 -14.99 2.21 7.15
N CYS A 5 -14.45 1.81 8.30
CA CYS A 5 -14.50 2.60 9.53
C CYS A 5 -13.63 3.87 9.47
N TYR A 6 -12.70 3.93 8.52
CA TYR A 6 -11.74 5.01 8.33
C TYR A 6 -12.00 5.83 7.05
N SER A 7 -13.17 5.70 6.42
CA SER A 7 -13.49 6.39 5.16
C SER A 7 -13.21 7.89 5.20
N ARG A 8 -13.62 8.56 6.27
CA ARG A 8 -13.39 9.99 6.48
C ARG A 8 -11.91 10.34 6.70
N ALA A 9 -11.15 9.46 7.35
CA ALA A 9 -9.71 9.64 7.53
C ALA A 9 -8.94 9.42 6.23
N LEU A 10 -9.35 8.44 5.41
CA LEU A 10 -8.81 8.20 4.07
C LEU A 10 -9.08 9.39 3.14
N GLU A 11 -10.28 9.95 3.16
CA GLU A 11 -10.62 11.17 2.41
C GLU A 11 -9.76 12.35 2.84
N ALA A 12 -9.59 12.55 4.16
CA ALA A 12 -8.76 13.62 4.70
C ALA A 12 -7.28 13.45 4.31
N LEU A 13 -6.75 12.23 4.40
CA LEU A 13 -5.38 11.90 3.99
C LEU A 13 -5.16 12.16 2.50
N ARG A 14 -6.10 11.72 1.64
CA ARG A 14 -6.04 11.98 0.20
C ARG A 14 -6.06 13.48 -0.10
N ALA A 15 -6.91 14.24 0.59
CA ALA A 15 -6.97 15.69 0.43
C ALA A 15 -5.66 16.36 0.89
N ALA A 16 -5.05 15.89 1.98
CA ALA A 16 -3.74 16.37 2.44
C ALA A 16 -2.65 16.08 1.40
N CYS A 17 -2.58 14.87 0.86
CA CYS A 17 -1.63 14.52 -0.21
C CYS A 17 -1.77 15.41 -1.46
N ALA A 18 -3.00 15.80 -1.81
CA ALA A 18 -3.26 16.67 -2.95
C ALA A 18 -2.91 18.14 -2.70
N ALA A 19 -2.93 18.58 -1.43
CA ALA A 19 -2.64 19.96 -1.03
C ALA A 19 -1.18 20.18 -0.62
N ASP A 20 -0.44 19.10 -0.34
CA ASP A 20 0.96 19.17 0.08
C ASP A 20 1.85 19.65 -1.07
N THR A 21 2.65 20.68 -0.80
CA THR A 21 3.57 21.29 -1.77
C THR A 21 5.03 20.91 -1.54
N ASN A 22 5.32 20.26 -0.41
CA ASN A 22 6.66 19.78 -0.04
C ASN A 22 6.89 18.37 -0.58
N LEU A 23 5.83 17.58 -0.75
CA LEU A 23 5.95 16.24 -1.29
C LEU A 23 6.24 16.29 -2.81
N PRO A 24 7.26 15.56 -3.31
CA PRO A 24 7.55 15.52 -4.74
C PRO A 24 6.32 15.18 -5.57
N ALA A 25 6.03 15.98 -6.61
CA ALA A 25 4.81 15.83 -7.41
C ALA A 25 4.52 14.39 -7.90
N PRO A 26 5.52 13.58 -8.31
CA PRO A 26 5.29 12.17 -8.65
C PRO A 26 4.77 11.34 -7.47
N GLN A 27 5.34 11.52 -6.27
CA GLN A 27 4.94 10.79 -5.07
C GLN A 27 3.55 11.21 -4.59
N ALA A 28 3.21 12.50 -4.71
CA ALA A 28 1.90 13.02 -4.31
C ALA A 28 0.81 12.43 -5.18
N ARG A 29 1.08 12.34 -6.48
CA ARG A 29 0.20 11.67 -7.44
C ARG A 29 0.02 10.19 -7.12
N LEU A 30 1.12 9.49 -6.84
CA LEU A 30 1.08 8.06 -6.50
C LEU A 30 0.30 7.79 -5.21
N LEU A 31 0.49 8.62 -4.17
CA LEU A 31 -0.30 8.55 -2.94
C LEU A 31 -1.79 8.79 -3.21
N CYS A 32 -2.12 9.84 -3.96
CA CYS A 32 -3.52 10.17 -4.27
C CYS A 32 -4.22 9.05 -5.06
N ASP A 33 -3.56 8.54 -6.10
CA ASP A 33 -4.08 7.45 -6.94
C ASP A 33 -4.23 6.15 -6.13
N GLY A 34 -3.25 5.83 -5.27
CA GLY A 34 -3.29 4.63 -4.44
C GLY A 34 -4.38 4.68 -3.36
N LEU A 35 -4.53 5.82 -2.68
CA LEU A 35 -5.59 6.03 -1.70
C LEU A 35 -6.99 5.99 -2.34
N GLU A 36 -7.12 6.45 -3.58
CA GLU A 36 -8.36 6.35 -4.34
C GLU A 36 -8.73 4.89 -4.62
N VAL A 37 -7.78 4.06 -5.07
CA VAL A 37 -8.00 2.62 -5.27
C VAL A 37 -8.42 1.94 -3.98
N LEU A 38 -7.69 2.21 -2.88
CA LEU A 38 -7.98 1.65 -1.56
C LEU A 38 -9.38 2.03 -1.08
N SER A 39 -9.78 3.29 -1.28
CA SER A 39 -11.08 3.81 -0.85
C SER A 39 -12.23 3.23 -1.69
N ALA A 40 -12.02 3.10 -3.00
CA ALA A 40 -13.02 2.55 -3.92
C ALA A 40 -13.32 1.06 -3.64
N ASP A 41 -12.37 0.34 -3.04
CA ASP A 41 -12.48 -1.09 -2.75
C ASP A 41 -12.06 -1.44 -1.32
N SER A 42 -12.52 -0.65 -0.35
CA SER A 42 -12.13 -0.84 1.06
C SER A 42 -12.45 -2.24 1.60
N LEU A 43 -13.52 -2.87 1.09
CA LEU A 43 -13.95 -4.21 1.49
C LEU A 43 -13.06 -5.31 0.89
N GLY A 44 -12.69 -5.22 -0.39
CA GLY A 44 -11.76 -6.16 -1.01
C GLY A 44 -10.41 -6.17 -0.29
N PHE A 45 -9.86 -4.99 -0.01
CA PHE A 45 -8.62 -4.89 0.78
C PHE A 45 -8.76 -5.40 2.22
N THR A 46 -9.92 -5.17 2.85
CA THR A 46 -10.19 -5.71 4.19
C THR A 46 -10.16 -7.24 4.21
N ALA A 47 -10.59 -7.90 3.14
CA ALA A 47 -10.65 -9.36 3.07
C ALA A 47 -9.26 -10.02 2.95
N VAL A 48 -8.31 -9.33 2.32
CA VAL A 48 -6.97 -9.88 2.03
C VAL A 48 -5.88 -9.43 3.02
N LEU A 49 -6.13 -8.38 3.80
CA LEU A 49 -5.15 -7.86 4.76
C LEU A 49 -5.34 -8.46 6.16
N ASP A 50 -4.27 -9.08 6.66
CA ASP A 50 -4.21 -9.56 8.04
C ASP A 50 -4.11 -8.38 9.03
N ALA A 51 -4.89 -8.48 10.10
CA ALA A 51 -4.84 -7.63 11.29
C ALA A 51 -3.43 -7.49 11.90
N GLN A 52 -2.61 -8.53 11.78
CA GLN A 52 -1.24 -8.59 12.30
C GLN A 52 -0.20 -8.14 11.25
N ASN A 53 -0.62 -7.75 10.05
CA ASN A 53 0.28 -7.23 9.04
C ASN A 53 0.90 -5.91 9.55
N PRO A 54 2.24 -5.78 9.59
CA PRO A 54 2.90 -4.59 10.12
C PRO A 54 2.58 -3.33 9.32
N PHE A 55 2.43 -3.43 7.99
CA PHE A 55 2.03 -2.32 7.12
C PHE A 55 0.58 -1.91 7.35
N TYR A 56 -0.30 -2.86 7.66
CA TYR A 56 -1.68 -2.55 8.04
C TYR A 56 -1.71 -1.76 9.35
N LEU A 57 -1.01 -2.23 10.38
CA LEU A 57 -0.94 -1.57 11.68
C LEU A 57 -0.34 -0.17 11.57
N GLU A 58 0.73 -0.02 10.80
CA GLU A 58 1.35 1.28 10.53
C GLU A 58 0.41 2.23 9.79
N PHE A 59 -0.29 1.74 8.76
CA PHE A 59 -1.24 2.55 8.01
C PHE A 59 -2.44 2.99 8.88
N ILE A 60 -2.98 2.11 9.72
CA ILE A 60 -4.03 2.48 10.68
C ILE A 60 -3.52 3.52 11.68
N ARG A 61 -2.27 3.39 12.16
CA ARG A 61 -1.66 4.40 13.03
C ARG A 61 -1.65 5.78 12.36
N TYR A 62 -1.31 5.87 11.09
CA TYR A 62 -1.38 7.13 10.34
C TYR A 62 -2.81 7.68 10.21
N LEU A 63 -3.80 6.81 10.00
CA LEU A 63 -5.20 7.24 9.93
C LEU A 63 -5.76 7.72 11.28
N GLU A 64 -5.30 7.14 12.38
CA GLU A 64 -5.79 7.46 13.73
C GLU A 64 -5.07 8.67 14.36
N GLN A 65 -3.76 8.76 14.16
CA GLN A 65 -2.90 9.74 14.84
C GLN A 65 -2.48 10.90 13.91
N GLY A 66 -2.76 10.76 12.61
CA GLY A 66 -2.25 11.64 11.57
C GLY A 66 -0.87 11.18 11.07
N CYS A 67 -0.48 11.70 9.91
CA CYS A 67 0.84 11.52 9.32
C CYS A 67 1.44 12.87 8.94
N LEU A 68 2.76 12.99 9.06
CA LEU A 68 3.52 14.11 8.52
C LEU A 68 4.02 13.69 7.14
N LEU A 69 3.36 14.15 6.07
CA LEU A 69 3.64 13.66 4.71
C LEU A 69 5.11 13.83 4.26
N GLU A 70 5.81 14.86 4.75
CA GLU A 70 7.24 15.06 4.48
C GLU A 70 8.11 13.92 5.02
N GLU A 71 7.73 13.32 6.16
CA GLU A 71 8.49 12.26 6.83
C GLU A 71 7.91 10.86 6.52
N ASP A 72 6.58 10.74 6.53
CA ASP A 72 5.84 9.49 6.44
C ASP A 72 5.38 9.15 5.02
N GLY A 73 5.52 10.07 4.06
CA GLY A 73 4.97 9.92 2.70
C GLY A 73 5.52 8.69 1.97
N LEU A 74 6.80 8.37 2.16
CA LEU A 74 7.40 7.17 1.61
C LEU A 74 6.83 5.91 2.28
N ALA A 75 6.76 5.87 3.61
CA ALA A 75 6.19 4.73 4.34
C ALA A 75 4.71 4.48 3.99
N LEU A 76 3.95 5.54 3.71
CA LEU A 76 2.57 5.43 3.20
C LEU A 76 2.53 4.79 1.81
N LEU A 77 3.43 5.18 0.90
CA LEU A 77 3.55 4.54 -0.42
C LEU A 77 3.95 3.06 -0.28
N GLU A 78 4.87 2.74 0.63
CA GLU A 78 5.29 1.38 0.94
C GLU A 78 4.11 0.53 1.42
N CYS A 79 3.31 1.04 2.36
CA CYS A 79 2.09 0.39 2.82
C CYS A 79 1.13 0.07 1.66
N LEU A 80 0.87 1.06 0.81
CA LEU A 80 -0.05 0.91 -0.33
C LEU A 80 0.43 -0.15 -1.33
N VAL A 81 1.72 -0.18 -1.68
CA VAL A 81 2.26 -1.24 -2.55
C VAL A 81 2.06 -2.62 -1.94
N ILE A 82 2.37 -2.77 -0.65
CA ILE A 82 2.23 -4.06 0.02
C ILE A 82 0.77 -4.52 -0.03
N PHE A 83 -0.19 -3.60 0.18
CA PHE A 83 -1.60 -3.94 0.08
C PHE A 83 -2.01 -4.38 -1.32
N PHE A 84 -1.54 -3.68 -2.36
CA PHE A 84 -1.83 -4.03 -3.74
C PHE A 84 -1.21 -5.37 -4.12
N ARG A 85 0.02 -5.63 -3.70
CA ARG A 85 0.70 -6.90 -3.95
C ARG A 85 -0.01 -8.05 -3.26
N LEU A 86 -0.41 -7.89 -1.99
CA LEU A 86 -1.19 -8.89 -1.26
C LEU A 86 -2.53 -9.19 -1.95
N ARG A 87 -3.27 -8.15 -2.36
CA ARG A 87 -4.53 -8.31 -3.08
C ARG A 87 -4.34 -9.07 -4.39
N GLN A 88 -3.36 -8.69 -5.20
CA GLN A 88 -3.07 -9.36 -6.48
C GLN A 88 -2.66 -10.82 -6.28
N THR A 89 -1.92 -11.12 -5.22
CA THR A 89 -1.52 -12.48 -4.86
C THR A 89 -2.71 -13.34 -4.42
N GLN A 90 -3.61 -12.80 -3.60
CA GLN A 90 -4.75 -13.56 -3.07
C GLN A 90 -5.96 -13.61 -4.02
N GLU A 91 -6.04 -12.68 -4.97
CA GLU A 91 -7.12 -12.57 -5.95
C GLU A 91 -6.57 -12.43 -7.39
N PRO A 92 -5.89 -13.47 -7.92
CA PRO A 92 -5.21 -13.39 -9.22
C PRO A 92 -6.17 -13.18 -10.40
N GLU A 93 -7.42 -13.63 -10.28
CA GLU A 93 -8.48 -13.44 -11.29
C GLU A 93 -8.91 -11.98 -11.45
N ARG A 94 -8.62 -11.14 -10.45
CA ARG A 94 -8.95 -9.71 -10.50
C ARG A 94 -7.79 -8.91 -11.06
N PRO A 95 -7.93 -8.33 -12.27
CA PRO A 95 -6.85 -7.58 -12.90
C PRO A 95 -6.45 -6.36 -12.05
N PRO A 96 -5.15 -6.04 -11.99
CA PRO A 96 -4.69 -4.87 -11.29
C PRO A 96 -5.12 -3.58 -12.01
N THR A 97 -5.40 -2.54 -11.23
CA THR A 97 -5.70 -1.23 -11.78
C THR A 97 -4.41 -0.57 -12.29
N ALA A 98 -4.55 0.40 -13.19
CA ALA A 98 -3.40 1.16 -13.68
C ALA A 98 -2.67 1.91 -12.56
N ALA A 99 -3.36 2.31 -11.48
CA ALA A 99 -2.75 2.95 -10.32
C ALA A 99 -1.93 1.97 -9.48
N GLU A 100 -2.43 0.74 -9.28
CA GLU A 100 -1.68 -0.33 -8.60
C GLU A 100 -0.37 -0.63 -9.34
N LEU A 101 -0.45 -0.78 -10.67
CA LEU A 101 0.72 -1.06 -11.52
C LEU A 101 1.74 0.09 -11.49
N ARG A 102 1.29 1.35 -11.59
CA ARG A 102 2.19 2.52 -11.52
C ARG A 102 2.93 2.60 -10.19
N LEU A 103 2.24 2.28 -9.10
CA LEU A 103 2.84 2.31 -7.77
C LEU A 103 3.93 1.23 -7.64
N GLN A 104 3.66 0.02 -8.12
CA GLN A 104 4.65 -1.07 -8.15
C GLN A 104 5.85 -0.71 -9.04
N ASP A 105 5.58 -0.25 -10.27
CA ASP A 105 6.60 0.15 -11.24
C ASP A 105 7.54 1.23 -10.68
N TYR A 106 6.99 2.20 -9.94
CA TYR A 106 7.78 3.23 -9.27
C TYR A 106 8.81 2.62 -8.31
N PHE A 107 8.43 1.69 -7.45
CA PHE A 107 9.37 1.09 -6.50
C PHE A 107 10.36 0.14 -7.16
N GLU A 108 9.92 -0.65 -8.14
CA GLU A 108 10.77 -1.58 -8.88
C GLU A 108 11.89 -0.88 -9.68
N HIS A 109 11.65 0.36 -10.13
CA HIS A 109 12.60 1.12 -10.96
C HIS A 109 13.25 2.32 -10.27
N SER A 110 12.80 2.72 -9.08
CA SER A 110 13.36 3.87 -8.36
C SER A 110 14.73 3.60 -7.71
N GLY A 111 15.09 2.33 -7.53
CA GLY A 111 16.27 1.93 -6.75
C GLY A 111 16.12 2.16 -5.24
N LEU A 112 14.92 2.48 -4.77
CA LEU A 112 14.62 2.63 -3.33
C LEU A 112 14.59 1.30 -2.61
N TRP A 113 14.23 0.22 -3.30
CA TRP A 113 14.20 -1.13 -2.76
C TRP A 113 15.17 -2.01 -3.54
N ASP A 114 16.00 -2.75 -2.81
CA ASP A 114 16.82 -3.82 -3.34
C ASP A 114 16.31 -5.15 -2.76
N PRO A 115 15.98 -6.16 -3.58
CA PRO A 115 15.64 -7.51 -3.10
C PRO A 115 16.68 -8.13 -2.13
N ALA A 116 17.91 -7.61 -2.11
CA ALA A 116 19.01 -8.01 -1.22
C ALA A 116 19.21 -7.11 0.01
N ASP A 117 18.59 -5.91 0.10
CA ASP A 117 18.84 -4.95 1.20
C ASP A 117 18.33 -5.42 2.57
N GLY A 118 17.49 -6.45 2.59
CA GLY A 118 16.94 -7.02 3.81
C GLY A 118 16.00 -6.09 4.57
N THR A 119 15.56 -4.97 3.99
CA THR A 119 14.53 -4.11 4.58
C THR A 119 13.21 -4.88 4.70
N MET A 120 12.38 -4.49 5.66
CA MET A 120 11.09 -5.18 5.89
C MET A 120 10.21 -5.12 4.64
N VAL A 121 10.16 -3.97 3.96
CA VAL A 121 9.36 -3.79 2.74
C VAL A 121 9.87 -4.66 1.58
N SER A 122 11.19 -4.70 1.33
CA SER A 122 11.78 -5.57 0.31
C SER A 122 11.55 -7.05 0.60
N GLN A 123 11.69 -7.47 1.87
CA GLN A 123 11.43 -8.87 2.27
C GLN A 123 9.97 -9.26 2.06
N TRP A 124 9.03 -8.38 2.40
CA TRP A 124 7.62 -8.64 2.20
C TRP A 124 7.26 -8.70 0.72
N TYR A 125 7.69 -7.70 -0.06
CA TYR A 125 7.34 -7.58 -1.46
C TYR A 125 7.92 -8.72 -2.31
N TRP A 126 9.20 -9.05 -2.15
CA TRP A 126 9.92 -10.00 -3.02
C TRP A 126 9.95 -11.44 -2.53
N ARG A 127 9.73 -11.70 -1.23
CA ARG A 127 9.80 -13.06 -0.68
C ARG A 127 8.51 -13.48 -0.03
N ARG A 128 8.09 -12.79 1.03
CA ARG A 128 7.00 -13.26 1.89
C ARG A 128 5.67 -13.34 1.15
N ILE A 129 5.30 -12.33 0.36
CA ILE A 129 4.04 -12.35 -0.38
C ILE A 129 4.06 -13.42 -1.50
N PRO A 130 5.11 -13.53 -2.34
CA PRO A 130 5.23 -14.66 -3.27
C PRO A 130 5.19 -16.05 -2.63
N GLU A 131 5.76 -16.24 -1.43
CA GLU A 131 5.71 -17.53 -0.73
C GLU A 131 4.28 -17.91 -0.33
N MET A 132 3.40 -16.94 -0.05
CA MET A 132 1.99 -17.20 0.27
C MET A 132 1.23 -17.88 -0.89
N THR A 133 1.64 -17.64 -2.16
CA THR A 133 1.04 -18.35 -3.30
C THR A 133 1.53 -19.78 -3.41
N LEU A 134 2.80 -20.05 -3.07
CA LEU A 134 3.38 -21.40 -3.16
C LEU A 134 2.75 -22.34 -2.12
N ASP A 135 2.51 -21.83 -0.91
CA ASP A 135 1.86 -22.61 0.15
C ASP A 135 0.40 -22.96 -0.20
N ALA A 136 -0.30 -22.10 -0.96
CA ALA A 136 -1.67 -22.32 -1.41
C ALA A 136 -1.80 -23.40 -2.50
N GLU A 137 -0.75 -23.66 -3.29
CA GLU A 137 -0.73 -24.70 -4.34
C GLU A 137 -0.33 -26.09 -3.81
N THR A 138 0.09 -26.19 -2.53
CA THR A 138 0.57 -27.45 -1.93
C THR A 138 -0.48 -28.19 -1.10
N HIS A 139 -1.74 -27.71 -1.08
CA HIS A 139 -2.88 -28.28 -0.35
C HIS A 139 -4.09 -28.51 -1.25
#